data_AF-A0A016T4J1-F1
#
_entry.id   AF-A0A016T4J1-F1
#
_cell.length_a   1.000
_cell.length_b   1.000
_cell.length_c   1.000
_cell.angle_alpha   90.00
_cell.angle_beta   90.00
_cell.angle_gamma   90.00
#
_symmetry.space_group_name_H-M   'P 1'
#
loop_
_entity.id
_entity.type
_entity.pdbx_description
1 polymer ?
#
loop_
_entity_poly.entity_id
_entity_poly.type
_entity_poly.pdbx_seq_one_letter_code
_entity_poly.pdbx_strand_id
1 'polypeptide(L)'
;MRAKRALGKVNWTKYFLNLAPRNLHAYFSNDPLVAVNKTSIQVIDKILRTTPEKVIVNYTILSYVVTFIEFFSDKYQQIFQNLLPKFPSKADFCFKTTYNGFRDALIAEYARRTNGSYVKHIVHSTFSIIIFGEALELSSLNSKRSHGSSVWAQASIPSSNSS
;
A
#
# COMPACT_ATOMS: atom_id res chain seq x y z
N MET A 1 -13.82 12.38 7.17
CA MET A 1 -15.17 12.98 6.99
C MET A 1 -16.19 12.01 7.57
N ARG A 2 -17.31 12.48 8.14
CA ARG A 2 -18.38 11.60 8.62
C ARG A 2 -19.23 11.10 7.44
N ALA A 3 -19.50 9.80 7.38
CA ALA A 3 -20.18 9.16 6.25
C ALA A 3 -21.60 9.72 6.01
N LYS A 4 -22.34 10.06 7.07
CA LYS A 4 -23.68 10.66 6.95
C LYS A 4 -23.69 12.05 6.33
N ARG A 5 -22.55 12.76 6.34
CA ARG A 5 -22.45 14.16 5.90
C ARG A 5 -21.75 14.31 4.55
N ALA A 6 -21.32 13.20 3.94
CA ALA A 6 -20.43 13.29 2.80
C ALA A 6 -21.13 13.73 1.52
N LEU A 7 -22.33 13.24 1.19
CA LEU A 7 -22.99 13.43 -0.13
C LEU A 7 -24.51 13.18 -0.06
N GLY A 8 -25.28 13.66 -1.06
CA GLY A 8 -26.75 13.65 -1.00
C GLY A 8 -27.45 12.60 -1.86
N LYS A 9 -26.81 12.02 -2.89
CA LYS A 9 -27.47 11.00 -3.73
C LYS A 9 -27.36 9.57 -3.16
N VAL A 10 -26.28 9.27 -2.46
CA VAL A 10 -25.98 7.91 -1.96
C VAL A 10 -26.25 7.80 -0.46
N ASN A 11 -27.06 6.81 -0.06
CA ASN A 11 -27.18 6.45 1.35
C ASN A 11 -25.98 5.57 1.77
N TRP A 12 -24.90 6.23 2.20
CA TRP A 12 -23.65 5.58 2.60
C TRP A 12 -23.82 4.57 3.74
N THR A 13 -24.68 4.87 4.72
CA THR A 13 -24.94 3.94 5.84
C THR A 13 -25.54 2.65 5.31
N LYS A 14 -26.60 2.74 4.50
CA LYS A 14 -27.23 1.56 3.89
C LYS A 14 -26.27 0.81 2.98
N TYR A 15 -25.48 1.53 2.18
CA TYR A 15 -24.47 0.95 1.30
C TYR A 15 -23.45 0.11 2.07
N PHE A 16 -22.87 0.66 3.14
CA PHE A 16 -21.88 -0.07 3.93
C PHE A 16 -22.51 -1.24 4.69
N LEU A 17 -23.73 -1.10 5.24
CA LEU A 17 -24.41 -2.21 5.91
C LEU A 17 -24.69 -3.40 4.97
N ASN A 18 -24.94 -3.14 3.69
CA ASN A 18 -25.17 -4.19 2.70
C ASN A 18 -23.89 -4.95 2.29
N LEU A 19 -22.73 -4.31 2.35
CA LEU A 19 -21.45 -4.89 1.92
C LEU A 19 -20.64 -5.45 3.09
N ALA A 20 -20.77 -4.85 4.26
CA ALA A 20 -19.95 -5.18 5.40
C ALA A 20 -20.42 -6.48 6.07
N PRO A 21 -19.48 -7.29 6.58
CA PRO A 21 -19.81 -8.42 7.45
C PRO A 21 -20.49 -7.91 8.73
N ARG A 22 -21.37 -8.74 9.32
CA ARG A 22 -22.24 -8.35 10.44
C ARG A 22 -21.51 -7.77 11.65
N ASN A 23 -20.29 -8.24 11.93
CA ASN A 23 -19.46 -7.75 13.03
C ASN A 23 -19.08 -6.26 12.90
N LEU A 24 -19.16 -5.68 11.70
CA LEU A 24 -18.87 -4.26 11.47
C LEU A 24 -20.14 -3.38 11.41
N HIS A 25 -21.34 -3.96 11.51
CA HIS A 25 -22.59 -3.20 11.36
C HIS A 25 -22.80 -2.14 12.45
N ALA A 26 -22.37 -2.43 13.68
CA ALA A 26 -22.41 -1.47 14.78
C ALA A 26 -21.53 -0.25 14.50
N TYR A 27 -20.35 -0.46 13.91
CA TYR A 27 -19.43 0.62 13.52
C TYR A 27 -20.06 1.54 12.47
N PHE A 28 -20.66 0.98 11.42
CA PHE A 28 -21.28 1.77 10.34
C PHE A 28 -22.56 2.50 10.79
N SER A 29 -23.33 1.90 11.70
CA SER A 29 -24.52 2.54 12.29
C SER A 29 -24.17 3.79 13.11
N ASN A 30 -22.99 3.79 13.74
CA ASN A 30 -22.48 4.85 14.61
C ASN A 30 -21.78 6.01 13.87
N ASP A 31 -22.03 6.19 12.57
CA ASP A 31 -21.49 7.29 11.74
C ASP A 31 -19.94 7.33 11.74
N PRO A 32 -19.29 6.37 11.06
CA PRO A 32 -17.85 6.17 11.15
C PRO A 32 -17.07 7.32 10.52
N LEU A 33 -15.82 7.46 10.97
CA LEU A 33 -14.84 8.32 10.33
C LEU A 33 -14.29 7.60 9.10
N VAL A 34 -14.52 8.19 7.93
CA VAL A 34 -13.96 7.68 6.67
C VAL A 34 -12.96 8.68 6.13
N ALA A 35 -11.74 8.21 5.85
CA ALA A 35 -10.71 8.98 5.17
C ALA A 35 -11.05 9.03 3.67
N VAL A 36 -11.45 10.21 3.18
CA VAL A 36 -11.78 10.43 1.77
C VAL A 36 -11.24 11.78 1.33
N ASN A 37 -10.80 11.87 0.07
CA ASN A 37 -10.50 13.14 -0.55
C ASN A 37 -11.81 13.92 -0.80
N LYS A 38 -11.91 15.11 -0.20
CA LYS A 38 -13.13 15.94 -0.26
C LYS A 38 -13.47 16.38 -1.68
N THR A 39 -12.47 16.68 -2.51
CA THR A 39 -12.69 17.13 -3.88
C THR A 39 -13.22 16.00 -4.74
N SER A 40 -12.61 14.81 -4.64
CA SER A 40 -13.06 13.62 -5.38
C SER A 40 -14.50 13.25 -5.04
N ILE A 41 -14.86 13.25 -3.76
CA ILE A 41 -16.19 12.82 -3.33
C ILE A 41 -17.27 13.79 -3.82
N GLN A 42 -17.01 15.11 -3.80
CA GLN A 42 -17.92 16.12 -4.33
C GLN A 42 -18.14 16.01 -5.85
N VAL A 43 -17.07 15.74 -6.61
CA VAL A 43 -17.17 15.51 -8.06
C VAL A 43 -18.02 14.28 -8.34
N ILE A 44 -17.83 13.20 -7.58
CA ILE A 44 -18.63 11.97 -7.71
C ILE A 44 -20.12 12.25 -7.45
N ASP A 45 -20.48 12.95 -6.36
CA ASP A 45 -21.89 13.25 -6.09
C ASP A 45 -22.50 14.18 -7.14
N LYS A 46 -21.73 15.12 -7.69
CA LYS A 46 -22.17 15.93 -8.83
C LYS A 46 -22.53 15.03 -10.02
N ILE A 47 -21.62 14.15 -10.43
CA ILE A 47 -21.83 13.21 -11.54
C ILE A 47 -23.06 12.33 -11.27
N LEU A 48 -23.15 11.72 -10.08
CA LEU A 48 -24.26 10.84 -9.71
C LEU A 48 -25.63 11.55 -9.69
N ARG A 49 -25.67 12.85 -9.42
CA ARG A 49 -26.91 13.65 -9.47
C ARG A 49 -27.28 14.07 -10.88
N THR A 50 -26.30 14.36 -11.73
CA THR A 50 -26.53 14.89 -13.09
C THR A 50 -26.69 13.81 -14.14
N THR A 51 -26.21 12.59 -13.88
CA THR A 51 -26.22 11.50 -14.85
C THR A 51 -27.48 10.64 -14.68
N PRO A 52 -28.21 10.32 -15.77
CA PRO A 52 -29.35 9.41 -15.70
C PRO A 52 -28.96 8.02 -15.18
N GLU A 53 -29.84 7.40 -14.40
CA GLU A 53 -29.58 6.10 -13.76
C GLU A 53 -29.19 5.02 -14.77
N LYS A 54 -29.87 4.95 -15.92
CA LYS A 54 -29.55 4.01 -17.00
C LYS A 54 -28.10 4.13 -17.48
N VAL A 55 -27.56 5.35 -17.56
CA VAL A 55 -26.18 5.59 -17.98
C VAL A 55 -25.20 5.11 -16.90
N ILE A 56 -25.52 5.35 -15.63
CA ILE A 56 -24.71 4.86 -14.50
C ILE A 56 -24.67 3.33 -14.51
N VAL A 57 -25.83 2.66 -14.63
CA VAL A 57 -25.92 1.20 -14.65
C VAL A 57 -25.13 0.62 -15.83
N ASN A 58 -25.32 1.16 -17.04
CA ASN A 58 -24.59 0.70 -18.22
C ASN A 58 -23.09 0.86 -18.05
N TYR A 59 -22.64 2.00 -17.52
CA TYR A 59 -21.23 2.23 -17.22
C TYR A 59 -20.71 1.22 -16.19
N THR A 60 -21.41 1.00 -15.08
CA THR A 60 -21.00 0.05 -14.05
C THR A 60 -20.87 -1.38 -14.59
N ILE A 61 -21.83 -1.83 -15.41
CA ILE A 61 -21.77 -3.16 -16.03
C ILE A 61 -20.57 -3.25 -16.97
N LEU A 62 -20.37 -2.25 -17.83
CA LEU A 62 -19.25 -2.23 -18.75
C LEU A 62 -17.90 -2.22 -18.01
N SER A 63 -17.74 -1.37 -17.00
CA SER A 63 -16.53 -1.33 -16.16
C SER A 63 -16.27 -2.66 -15.47
N TYR A 64 -17.33 -3.32 -14.97
CA TYR A 64 -17.22 -4.66 -14.39
C TYR A 64 -16.70 -5.66 -15.43
N VAL A 65 -17.33 -5.74 -16.61
CA VAL A 65 -16.90 -6.65 -17.69
C VAL A 65 -15.45 -6.37 -18.12
N VAL A 66 -15.09 -5.11 -18.31
CA VAL A 66 -13.72 -4.70 -18.68
C VAL A 66 -12.69 -5.11 -17.63
N THR A 67 -13.05 -5.10 -16.34
CA THR A 67 -12.15 -5.56 -15.26
C THR A 67 -11.78 -7.04 -15.39
N PHE A 68 -12.64 -7.86 -15.99
CA PHE A 68 -12.41 -9.30 -16.17
C PHE A 68 -12.01 -9.70 -17.60
N ILE A 69 -11.80 -8.73 -18.50
CA ILE A 69 -11.58 -9.03 -19.92
C ILE A 69 -10.36 -9.91 -20.17
N GLU A 70 -9.33 -9.82 -19.32
CA GLU A 70 -8.12 -10.63 -19.40
C GLU A 70 -8.39 -12.13 -19.16
N PHE A 71 -9.50 -12.47 -18.48
CA PHE A 71 -9.94 -13.85 -18.27
C PHE A 71 -10.78 -14.40 -19.42
N PHE A 72 -11.23 -13.54 -20.34
CA PHE A 72 -12.11 -13.96 -21.43
C PHE A 72 -11.29 -14.54 -22.59
N SER A 73 -11.96 -15.20 -23.53
CA SER A 73 -11.29 -15.74 -24.71
C SER A 73 -10.74 -14.64 -25.62
N ASP A 74 -9.75 -15.00 -26.44
CA ASP A 74 -9.05 -14.08 -27.34
C ASP A 74 -10.01 -13.31 -28.25
N LYS A 75 -11.14 -13.93 -28.62
CA LYS A 75 -12.22 -13.29 -29.40
C LYS A 75 -12.76 -12.05 -28.71
N TYR A 76 -12.99 -12.10 -27.40
CA TYR A 76 -13.52 -10.96 -26.65
C TYR A 76 -12.42 -9.95 -26.34
N GLN A 77 -11.20 -10.41 -26.06
CA GLN A 77 -10.05 -9.54 -25.87
C GLN A 77 -9.77 -8.71 -27.13
N GLN A 78 -9.91 -9.30 -28.32
CA GLN A 78 -9.74 -8.61 -29.61
C GLN A 78 -10.65 -7.38 -29.77
N ILE A 79 -11.86 -7.43 -29.22
CA ILE A 79 -12.82 -6.30 -29.28
C ILE A 79 -12.24 -5.06 -28.59
N PHE A 80 -11.42 -5.24 -27.55
CA PHE A 80 -10.87 -4.16 -26.73
C PHE A 80 -9.41 -3.81 -27.06
N GLN A 81 -8.80 -4.44 -28.07
CA GLN A 81 -7.38 -4.21 -28.41
C GLN A 81 -7.04 -2.75 -28.77
N ASN A 82 -8.02 -1.99 -29.28
CA ASN A 82 -7.83 -0.58 -29.63
C ASN A 82 -8.08 0.38 -28.45
N LEU A 83 -8.68 -0.11 -27.37
CA LEU A 83 -9.09 0.69 -26.22
C LEU A 83 -8.23 0.44 -24.98
N LEU A 84 -7.63 -0.75 -24.88
CA LEU A 84 -6.86 -1.19 -23.75
C LEU A 84 -5.40 -1.46 -24.16
N PRO A 85 -4.45 -1.39 -23.21
CA PRO A 85 -3.09 -1.82 -23.45
C PRO A 85 -3.06 -3.26 -23.98
N LYS A 86 -2.02 -3.58 -24.74
CA LYS A 86 -1.82 -4.95 -25.22
C LYS A 86 -1.84 -5.93 -24.06
N PHE A 87 -2.73 -6.91 -24.13
CA PHE A 87 -2.83 -7.94 -23.10
C PHE A 87 -1.53 -8.75 -23.02
N PRO A 88 -1.09 -9.11 -21.80
CA PRO A 88 0.05 -10.01 -21.62
C PRO A 88 -0.22 -11.37 -22.25
N SER A 89 0.84 -12.17 -22.43
CA SER A 89 0.64 -13.55 -22.88
C SER A 89 -0.22 -14.31 -21.85
N LYS A 90 -0.98 -15.31 -22.30
CA LYS A 90 -1.78 -16.15 -21.39
C LYS A 90 -0.94 -16.76 -20.27
N ALA A 91 0.29 -17.18 -20.58
CA ALA A 91 1.21 -17.73 -19.60
C ALA A 91 1.56 -16.69 -18.52
N ASP A 92 1.93 -15.48 -18.92
CA ASP A 92 2.28 -14.40 -17.99
C ASP A 92 1.07 -13.98 -17.15
N PHE A 93 -0.11 -13.86 -17.78
CA PHE A 93 -1.35 -13.53 -17.09
C PHE A 93 -1.71 -14.58 -16.03
N CYS A 94 -1.72 -15.86 -16.41
CA CYS A 94 -2.02 -16.96 -15.50
C CYS A 94 -1.00 -17.04 -14.36
N PHE A 95 0.29 -16.90 -14.67
CA PHE A 95 1.34 -16.89 -13.66
C PHE A 95 1.15 -15.73 -12.66
N LYS A 96 1.00 -14.51 -13.16
CA LYS A 96 0.85 -13.31 -12.31
C LYS A 96 -0.41 -13.36 -11.46
N THR A 97 -1.53 -13.78 -12.05
CA THR A 97 -2.80 -13.91 -11.33
C THR A 97 -2.71 -14.96 -10.23
N THR A 98 -2.12 -16.14 -10.53
CA THR A 98 -1.93 -17.20 -9.55
C THR A 98 -0.94 -16.76 -8.46
N TYR A 99 0.16 -16.12 -8.83
CA TYR A 99 1.14 -15.58 -7.89
C TYR A 99 0.51 -14.56 -6.95
N ASN A 100 -0.33 -13.65 -7.44
CA ASN A 100 -0.98 -12.66 -6.59
C ASN A 100 -2.05 -13.26 -5.68
N GLY A 101 -2.81 -14.26 -6.16
CA GLY A 101 -3.85 -14.92 -5.37
C GLY A 101 -3.33 -15.92 -4.34
N PHE A 102 -2.20 -16.57 -4.64
CA PHE A 102 -1.67 -17.68 -3.85
C PHE A 102 -0.19 -17.47 -3.49
N ARG A 103 0.21 -16.21 -3.31
CA ARG A 103 1.61 -15.81 -3.12
C ARG A 103 2.32 -16.63 -2.06
N ASP A 104 1.73 -16.71 -0.87
CA ASP A 104 2.36 -17.39 0.27
C ASP A 104 2.48 -18.89 0.04
N ALA A 105 1.44 -19.50 -0.55
CA ALA A 105 1.46 -20.93 -0.87
C ALA A 105 2.53 -21.26 -1.93
N LEU A 106 2.62 -20.45 -2.98
CA LEU A 106 3.60 -20.62 -4.04
C LEU A 106 5.04 -20.37 -3.56
N ILE A 107 5.26 -19.33 -2.75
CA ILE A 107 6.56 -19.05 -2.14
C ILE A 107 6.96 -20.20 -1.20
N ALA A 108 6.03 -20.68 -0.37
CA ALA A 108 6.31 -21.80 0.54
C ALA A 108 6.70 -23.07 -0.24
N GLU A 109 5.97 -23.40 -1.30
CA GLU A 109 6.28 -24.55 -2.14
C GLU A 109 7.62 -24.38 -2.87
N TYR A 110 7.89 -23.20 -3.43
CA TYR A 110 9.16 -22.88 -4.06
C TYR A 110 10.33 -23.02 -3.07
N ALA A 111 10.19 -22.51 -1.85
CA ALA A 111 11.22 -22.60 -0.81
C ALA A 111 11.48 -24.05 -0.40
N ARG A 112 10.46 -24.91 -0.33
CA ARG A 112 10.64 -26.36 -0.07
C ARG A 112 11.46 -27.03 -1.16
N ARG A 113 11.21 -26.68 -2.43
CA ARG A 113 11.91 -27.28 -3.58
C ARG A 113 13.34 -26.80 -3.77
N THR A 114 13.65 -25.59 -3.32
CA THR A 114 14.93 -24.90 -3.58
C THR A 114 15.86 -24.85 -2.37
N ASN A 115 15.61 -25.67 -1.34
CA ASN A 115 16.36 -25.67 -0.08
C ASN A 115 16.38 -24.28 0.60
N GLY A 116 15.21 -23.62 0.64
CA GLY A 116 15.05 -22.25 1.14
C GLY A 116 15.46 -22.05 2.60
N SER A 117 15.56 -23.12 3.40
CA SER A 117 16.13 -23.06 4.76
C SER A 117 17.60 -22.66 4.75
N TYR A 118 18.40 -23.23 3.84
CA TYR A 118 19.82 -22.91 3.70
C TYR A 118 20.02 -21.46 3.27
N VAL A 119 19.28 -21.01 2.25
CA VAL A 119 19.34 -19.61 1.78
C VAL A 119 18.90 -18.64 2.87
N LYS A 120 17.87 -18.98 3.65
CA LYS A 120 17.42 -18.18 4.80
C LYS A 120 18.55 -18.00 5.83
N HIS A 121 19.32 -19.04 6.14
CA HIS A 121 20.44 -18.94 7.07
C HIS A 121 21.52 -17.98 6.56
N ILE A 122 21.87 -18.05 5.27
CA ILE A 122 22.86 -17.14 4.67
C ILE A 122 22.35 -15.70 4.73
N VAL A 123 21.15 -15.44 4.22
CA VAL A 123 20.58 -14.07 4.20
C VAL A 123 20.47 -13.50 5.60
N HIS A 124 20.01 -14.29 6.58
CA HIS A 124 19.92 -13.84 7.97
C HIS A 124 21.29 -13.49 8.55
N SER A 125 22.32 -14.28 8.23
CA SER A 125 23.69 -14.03 8.67
C SER A 125 24.25 -12.75 8.04
N THR A 126 24.07 -12.56 6.73
CA THR A 126 24.48 -11.33 6.02
C THR A 126 23.75 -10.11 6.55
N PHE A 127 22.43 -10.19 6.78
CA PHE A 127 21.64 -9.08 7.31
C PHE A 127 22.07 -8.71 8.73
N SER A 128 22.38 -9.71 9.56
CA SER A 128 22.93 -9.48 10.90
C SER A 128 24.27 -8.76 10.82
N ILE A 129 25.17 -9.18 9.92
CA ILE A 129 26.48 -8.51 9.73
C ILE A 129 26.30 -7.05 9.31
N ILE A 130 25.37 -6.74 8.41
CA ILE A 130 25.12 -5.35 7.98
C ILE A 130 24.66 -4.50 9.17
N ILE A 131 23.67 -4.97 9.92
CA ILE A 131 23.12 -4.23 11.06
C ILE A 131 24.15 -4.06 12.18
N PHE A 132 24.90 -5.11 12.52
CA PHE A 132 25.95 -5.02 13.54
C PHE A 132 27.16 -4.20 13.06
N GLY A 133 27.50 -4.25 11.77
CA GLY A 133 28.54 -3.42 11.17
C GLY A 133 28.19 -1.93 11.24
N GLU A 134 26.99 -1.55 10.85
CA GLU A 134 26.49 -0.17 10.97
C GLU A 134 26.41 0.29 12.44
N ALA A 135 25.96 -0.58 13.35
CA ALA A 135 25.92 -0.27 14.78
C ALA A 135 27.33 -0.07 15.37
N LEU A 136 28.31 -0.87 14.95
CA LEU A 136 29.71 -0.72 15.35
C LEU A 136 30.33 0.57 14.79
N GLU A 137 30.06 0.93 13.52
CA GLU A 137 30.50 2.19 12.93
C GLU A 137 29.90 3.42 13.64
N LEU A 138 28.60 3.39 13.94
CA LEU A 138 27.93 4.45 14.70
C LEU A 138 28.49 4.57 16.13
N SER A 139 28.80 3.45 16.79
CA SER A 139 29.41 3.45 18.12
C SER A 139 30.85 4.00 18.13
N SER A 140 31.64 3.67 17.09
CA SER A 140 32.99 4.20 16.84
C SER A 140 32.96 5.72 16.59
N LEU A 141 32.01 6.20 15.79
CA LEU A 141 31.80 7.62 15.53
C LEU A 141 31.39 8.38 16.80
N ASN A 142 30.52 7.81 17.63
CA ASN A 142 30.11 8.43 18.90
C ASN A 142 31.24 8.46 19.93
N SER A 143 32.07 7.42 20.00
CA SER A 143 33.27 7.37 20.85
C SER A 143 34.29 8.45 20.45
N LYS A 144 34.54 8.62 19.14
CA LYS A 144 35.40 9.70 18.62
C LYS A 144 34.82 11.10 18.88
N ARG A 145 33.49 11.27 18.84
CA ARG A 145 32.81 12.54 19.16
C ARG A 145 32.88 12.89 20.65
N SER A 146 32.81 11.88 21.52
CA SER A 146 33.01 11.99 22.96
C SER A 146 34.45 12.43 23.31
N HIS A 147 35.46 11.89 22.63
CA HIS A 147 36.86 12.31 22.82
C HIS A 147 37.22 13.63 22.12
N GLY A 148 36.49 14.04 21.08
CA GLY A 148 36.68 15.34 20.42
C GLY A 148 36.04 16.52 21.14
N SER A 149 35.11 16.27 22.06
CA SER A 149 34.41 17.33 22.82
C SER A 149 35.17 17.79 24.08
N SER A 150 36.23 17.09 24.49
CA SER A 150 37.07 17.50 25.63
C SER A 150 38.20 18.46 25.27
N VAL A 151 38.39 18.79 23.98
CA VAL A 151 39.52 19.63 23.53
C VAL A 151 39.14 21.13 23.40
N TRP A 152 37.86 21.49 23.47
CA TRP A 152 37.40 22.87 23.26
C TRP A 152 36.78 23.56 24.49
N ALA A 153 36.99 23.01 25.69
CA ALA A 153 36.55 23.63 26.94
C ALA A 153 37.72 24.06 27.83
N GLN A 154 38.65 24.86 27.29
CA GLN A 154 39.63 25.61 28.10
C GLN A 154 40.18 26.79 27.29
N ALA A 155 39.36 27.81 27.09
CA ALA A 155 39.86 29.15 26.77
C ALA A 155 38.87 30.19 27.33
N SER A 156 39.44 31.23 27.97
CA SER A 156 38.82 32.33 28.74
C SER A 156 38.63 31.96 30.23
N ILE A 157 39.18 32.65 31.24
CA ILE A 157 39.21 34.11 31.52
C ILE A 157 40.41 34.43 32.47
N PRO A 158 41.00 35.66 32.43
CA PRO A 158 42.20 36.06 33.17
C PRO A 158 41.92 36.68 34.56
N SER A 159 42.87 36.61 35.50
CA SER A 159 43.00 37.58 36.61
C SER A 159 44.36 37.50 37.35
N SER A 160 45.12 38.60 37.29
CA SER A 160 45.87 39.27 38.39
C SER A 160 46.44 38.45 39.56
N ASN A 161 47.76 38.52 39.82
CA ASN A 161 48.43 39.55 40.66
C ASN A 161 49.87 39.16 41.10
N SER A 162 50.76 40.16 41.01
CA SER A 162 51.89 40.53 41.91
C SER A 162 52.87 39.48 42.45
N SER A 163 54.15 39.65 42.09
CA SER A 163 55.19 40.27 42.94
C SER A 163 56.25 40.93 42.08
#